data_AF-A0A6H1C3B7-F1
#
_entry.id   AF-A0A6H1C3B7-F1
#
_cell.length_a   1.000
_cell.length_b   1.000
_cell.length_c   1.000
_cell.angle_alpha   90.00
_cell.angle_beta   90.00
_cell.angle_gamma   90.00
#
_symmetry.space_group_name_H-M   'P 1'
#
loop_
_entity.id
_entity.type
_entity.pdbx_description
1 polymer ?
#
loop_
_entity_poly.entity_id
_entity_poly.type
_entity_poly.pdbx_seq_one_letter_code
_entity_poly.pdbx_strand_id
1 'polypeptide(L)'
;MHHIYLLRQDKSLVGLYASADLLLPDGWPVAWMLSRASGMGVDRIAGSDLLEVILETGGEGRPLVLVGGEDRDALVAVADRARRSSWKVFEEPAPRSEVDDPRSRKALVARVASSGSGGLVVLGLGAPKQERIAHEIRGEGGAGQILCLGMAINFSAGRIRRSPVWMQRAGMEWAHRIITEPRRLLPRYARDATAFIPTFVENGGLKK
;
A
#
# COMPACT_ATOMS: atom_id res chain seq x y z
N MET A 1 10.34 -5.07 0.30
CA MET A 1 11.33 -5.50 -0.74
C MET A 1 11.05 -4.85 -2.09
N HIS A 2 9.84 -4.99 -2.64
CA HIS A 2 9.51 -4.44 -3.97
C HIS A 2 9.82 -2.93 -4.13
N HIS A 3 9.50 -2.12 -3.13
CA HIS A 3 9.78 -0.67 -3.17
C HIS A 3 11.29 -0.36 -3.23
N ILE A 4 12.13 -1.15 -2.55
CA ILE A 4 13.59 -1.02 -2.61
C ILE A 4 14.10 -1.33 -4.02
N TYR A 5 13.54 -2.35 -4.66
CA TYR A 5 13.83 -2.64 -6.07
C TYR A 5 13.45 -1.46 -6.97
N LEU A 6 12.22 -0.94 -6.84
CA LEU A 6 11.75 0.20 -7.64
C LEU A 6 12.64 1.44 -7.47
N LEU A 7 13.04 1.78 -6.24
CA LEU A 7 13.91 2.92 -5.96
C LEU A 7 15.32 2.78 -6.55
N ARG A 8 15.85 1.54 -6.67
CA ARG A 8 17.13 1.30 -7.35
C ARG A 8 17.02 1.41 -8.87
N GLN A 9 15.85 1.12 -9.44
CA GLN A 9 15.61 1.22 -10.88
C GLN A 9 15.28 2.65 -11.34
N ASP A 10 14.56 3.41 -10.52
CA ASP A 10 14.09 4.75 -10.88
C ASP A 10 14.38 5.75 -9.76
N LYS A 11 15.42 6.57 -9.98
CA LYS A 11 15.86 7.61 -9.07
C LYS A 11 14.81 8.70 -8.85
N SER A 12 13.87 8.91 -9.79
CA SER A 12 12.79 9.89 -9.64
C SER A 12 11.87 9.56 -8.47
N LEU A 13 11.79 8.27 -8.09
CA LEU A 13 11.00 7.84 -6.95
C LEU A 13 11.62 8.24 -5.61
N VAL A 14 12.94 8.48 -5.53
CA VAL A 14 13.60 8.79 -4.25
C VAL A 14 13.01 10.04 -3.61
N GLY A 15 12.86 11.12 -4.38
CA GLY A 15 12.27 12.36 -3.88
C GLY A 15 10.82 12.18 -3.45
N LEU A 16 10.09 11.31 -4.14
CA LEU A 16 8.70 11.03 -3.83
C LEU A 16 8.56 10.30 -2.48
N TYR A 17 9.35 9.25 -2.24
CA TYR A 17 9.33 8.54 -0.96
C TYR A 17 9.90 9.38 0.17
N ALA A 18 10.91 10.22 -0.11
CA ALA A 18 11.46 11.16 0.88
C ALA A 18 10.45 12.24 1.29
N SER A 19 9.46 12.55 0.44
CA SER A 19 8.39 13.50 0.74
C SER A 19 7.22 12.90 1.53
N ALA A 20 7.22 11.59 1.76
CA ALA A 20 6.17 10.93 2.53
C ALA A 20 6.30 11.27 4.01
N ASP A 21 5.18 11.61 4.66
CA ASP A 21 5.15 11.90 6.10
C ASP A 21 5.47 10.65 6.94
N LEU A 22 5.16 9.45 6.40
CA LEU A 22 5.42 8.17 7.04
C LEU A 22 5.76 7.08 6.03
N LEU A 23 6.78 6.28 6.35
CA LEU A 23 7.12 5.06 5.63
C LEU A 23 6.96 3.87 6.57
N LEU A 24 6.01 3.00 6.26
CA LEU A 24 5.68 1.84 7.08
C LEU A 24 6.50 0.61 6.67
N PRO A 25 7.02 -0.17 7.63
CA PRO A 25 7.74 -1.41 7.37
C PRO A 25 6.77 -2.53 6.93
N ASP A 26 6.36 -2.50 5.66
CA ASP A 26 5.52 -3.54 5.06
C ASP A 26 6.37 -4.74 4.62
N GLY A 27 6.20 -5.85 5.33
CA GLY A 27 6.87 -7.13 5.12
C GLY A 27 8.05 -7.37 6.07
N TRP A 28 8.14 -8.61 6.54
CA TRP A 28 9.15 -9.04 7.50
C TRP A 28 10.61 -8.77 7.11
N PRO A 29 11.05 -9.00 5.85
CA PRO A 29 12.43 -8.68 5.48
C PRO A 29 12.80 -7.21 5.69
N VAL A 30 11.85 -6.29 5.45
CA VAL A 30 12.08 -4.85 5.65
C VAL A 30 12.10 -4.51 7.14
N ALA A 31 11.14 -5.04 7.92
CA ALA A 31 11.13 -4.86 9.37
C ALA A 31 12.43 -5.37 10.01
N TRP A 32 12.90 -6.58 9.67
CA TRP A 32 14.17 -7.11 10.17
C TRP A 32 15.38 -6.27 9.80
N MET A 33 15.44 -5.78 8.56
CA MET A 33 16.50 -4.88 8.12
C MET A 33 16.53 -3.61 8.96
N LEU A 34 15.37 -2.98 9.17
CA LEU A 34 15.25 -1.77 9.96
C LEU A 34 15.55 -2.01 11.45
N SER A 35 15.09 -3.13 12.02
CA SER A 35 15.42 -3.50 13.39
C SER A 35 16.92 -3.61 13.60
N ARG A 36 17.61 -4.24 12.64
CA ARG A 36 19.05 -4.41 12.69
C ARG A 36 19.80 -3.09 12.50
N ALA A 37 19.38 -2.26 11.54
CA ALA A 37 20.03 -0.98 11.27
C ALA A 37 19.85 0.03 12.41
N SER A 38 18.68 0.02 13.07
CA SER A 38 18.38 0.92 14.19
C SER A 38 18.86 0.41 15.55
N GLY A 39 19.14 -0.89 15.68
CA GLY A 39 19.43 -1.53 16.97
C GLY A 39 18.21 -1.69 17.87
N MET A 40 16.99 -1.40 17.38
CA MET A 40 15.73 -1.51 18.11
C MET A 40 14.81 -2.54 17.47
N GLY A 41 13.85 -3.09 18.22
CA GLY A 41 12.79 -3.91 17.64
C GLY A 41 11.85 -3.04 16.80
N VAL A 42 11.80 -3.28 15.49
CA VAL A 42 10.83 -2.66 14.57
C VAL A 42 9.77 -3.68 14.21
N ASP A 43 8.53 -3.37 14.56
CA ASP A 43 7.37 -4.19 14.21
C ASP A 43 7.01 -4.03 12.73
N ARG A 44 6.51 -5.12 12.15
CA ARG A 44 5.96 -5.10 10.79
C ARG A 44 4.57 -4.46 10.79
N ILE A 45 4.34 -3.50 9.91
CA ILE A 45 3.03 -2.87 9.72
C ILE A 45 2.58 -3.15 8.28
N ALA A 46 1.68 -4.13 8.10
CA ALA A 46 1.13 -4.42 6.78
C ALA A 46 -0.03 -3.49 6.45
N GLY A 47 -0.13 -3.04 5.20
CA GLY A 47 -1.22 -2.17 4.76
C GLY A 47 -2.61 -2.79 4.93
N SER A 48 -2.74 -4.11 4.82
CA SER A 48 -4.01 -4.81 5.08
C SER A 48 -4.39 -4.77 6.56
N ASP A 49 -3.44 -4.92 7.48
CA ASP A 49 -3.73 -4.83 8.92
C ASP A 49 -4.14 -3.39 9.28
N LEU A 50 -3.44 -2.40 8.75
CA LEU A 50 -3.74 -0.99 8.98
C LEU A 50 -5.14 -0.62 8.49
N LEU A 51 -5.55 -1.11 7.31
CA LEU A 51 -6.88 -0.85 6.79
C LEU A 51 -7.96 -1.42 7.71
N GLU A 52 -7.79 -2.63 8.23
CA GLU A 52 -8.77 -3.23 9.17
C GLU A 52 -8.92 -2.38 10.44
N VAL A 53 -7.81 -1.93 11.03
CA VAL A 53 -7.84 -1.05 12.21
C VAL A 53 -8.58 0.26 11.92
N ILE A 54 -8.37 0.87 10.75
CA ILE A 54 -9.05 2.10 10.32
C ILE A 54 -10.57 1.87 10.20
N LEU A 55 -10.96 0.74 9.62
CA LEU A 55 -12.36 0.36 9.47
C LEU A 55 -13.02 0.07 10.83
N GLU A 56 -12.30 -0.52 11.77
CA GLU A 56 -12.80 -0.84 13.12
C GLU A 56 -12.90 0.41 14.03
N THR A 57 -11.94 1.33 13.94
CA THR A 57 -11.90 2.53 14.79
C THR A 57 -13.04 3.51 14.49
N GLY A 58 -13.52 3.51 13.25
CA GLY A 58 -14.64 4.34 12.83
C GLY A 58 -14.28 5.77 12.40
N GLY A 59 -15.14 6.32 11.54
CA GLY A 59 -14.86 7.56 10.83
C GLY A 59 -15.39 8.82 11.50
N GLU A 60 -16.36 8.69 12.41
CA GLU A 60 -17.05 9.84 13.04
C GLU A 60 -17.56 10.88 12.01
N GLY A 61 -18.03 10.41 10.86
CA GLY A 61 -18.53 11.24 9.75
C GLY A 61 -17.43 11.77 8.82
N ARG A 62 -16.15 11.53 9.10
CA ARG A 62 -15.04 11.94 8.21
C ARG A 62 -15.13 11.25 6.85
N PRO A 63 -14.68 11.91 5.77
CA PRO A 63 -14.57 11.28 4.46
C PRO A 63 -13.59 10.11 4.43
N LEU A 64 -13.97 9.02 3.76
CA LEU A 64 -13.07 7.95 3.36
C LEU A 64 -13.18 7.74 1.85
N VAL A 65 -12.13 8.05 1.11
CA VAL A 65 -12.07 7.75 -0.32
C VAL A 65 -11.31 6.46 -0.53
N LEU A 66 -11.98 5.45 -1.07
CA LEU A 66 -11.37 4.18 -1.45
C LEU A 66 -11.11 4.21 -2.96
N VAL A 67 -9.84 4.17 -3.36
CA VAL A 67 -9.43 4.32 -4.76
C VAL A 67 -8.84 3.01 -5.28
N GLY A 68 -9.34 2.53 -6.41
CA GLY A 68 -8.91 1.28 -7.03
C GLY A 68 -9.67 0.06 -6.50
N GLY A 69 -8.95 -1.05 -6.34
CA GLY A 69 -9.54 -2.38 -6.27
C GLY A 69 -9.68 -2.94 -7.68
N GLU A 70 -9.01 -4.06 -7.96
CA GLU A 70 -9.07 -4.72 -9.28
C GLU A 70 -10.49 -5.20 -9.61
N ASP A 71 -11.33 -5.31 -8.57
CA ASP A 71 -12.68 -5.82 -8.59
C ASP A 71 -13.63 -4.81 -7.92
N ARG A 72 -14.64 -4.36 -8.66
CA ARG A 72 -15.65 -3.41 -8.18
C ARG A 72 -16.40 -3.96 -6.96
N ASP A 73 -16.66 -5.26 -6.93
CA ASP A 73 -17.35 -5.86 -5.79
C ASP A 73 -16.49 -5.82 -4.53
N ALA A 74 -15.16 -5.93 -4.67
CA ALA A 74 -14.24 -5.82 -3.54
C ALA A 74 -14.27 -4.41 -2.94
N LEU A 75 -14.26 -3.39 -3.81
CA LEU A 75 -14.37 -2.00 -3.41
C LEU A 75 -15.68 -1.73 -2.66
N VAL A 76 -16.81 -2.18 -3.22
CA VAL A 76 -18.15 -2.04 -2.60
C VAL A 76 -18.21 -2.74 -1.24
N ALA A 77 -17.69 -3.96 -1.13
CA ALA A 77 -17.71 -4.71 0.13
C ALA A 77 -16.97 -3.98 1.27
N VAL A 78 -15.80 -3.39 0.96
CA VAL A 78 -15.04 -2.58 1.94
C VAL A 78 -15.74 -1.25 2.23
N ALA A 79 -16.33 -0.62 1.20
CA ALA A 79 -17.10 0.61 1.37
C ALA A 79 -18.28 0.42 2.32
N ASP A 80 -19.03 -0.68 2.19
CA ASP A 80 -20.16 -0.98 3.05
C ASP A 80 -19.74 -1.24 4.50
N ARG A 81 -18.59 -1.90 4.71
CA ARG A 81 -18.00 -2.04 6.05
C ARG A 81 -17.66 -0.68 6.65
N ALA A 82 -16.99 0.18 5.90
CA ALA A 82 -16.62 1.51 6.34
C ALA A 82 -17.85 2.38 6.68
N ARG A 83 -18.91 2.31 5.87
CA ARG A 83 -20.18 3.02 6.14
C ARG A 83 -20.81 2.59 7.47
N ARG A 84 -20.79 1.29 7.78
CA ARG A 84 -21.26 0.78 9.09
C ARG A 84 -20.43 1.28 10.26
N SER A 85 -19.16 1.60 10.03
CA SER A 85 -18.26 2.22 11.00
C SER A 85 -18.26 3.76 10.93
N SER A 86 -19.38 4.37 10.52
CA SER A 86 -19.57 5.84 10.53
C SER A 86 -18.62 6.63 9.62
N TRP A 87 -18.04 6.04 8.58
CA TRP A 87 -17.31 6.80 7.54
C TRP A 87 -18.27 7.37 6.49
N LYS A 88 -17.99 8.58 5.99
CA LYS A 88 -18.61 9.10 4.76
C LYS A 88 -17.81 8.59 3.55
N VAL A 89 -18.22 7.46 2.99
CA VAL A 89 -17.41 6.74 2.01
C VAL A 89 -17.66 7.21 0.57
N PHE A 90 -16.58 7.45 -0.16
CA PHE A 90 -16.53 7.69 -1.59
C PHE A 90 -15.75 6.56 -2.27
N GLU A 91 -16.30 5.99 -3.33
CA GLU A 91 -15.70 4.90 -4.08
C GLU A 91 -15.17 5.45 -5.41
N GLU A 92 -13.91 5.21 -5.73
CA GLU A 92 -13.28 5.61 -6.99
C GLU A 92 -12.61 4.39 -7.63
N PRO A 93 -13.28 3.66 -8.54
CA PRO A 93 -12.77 2.42 -9.11
C PRO A 93 -11.43 2.54 -9.85
N ALA A 94 -11.09 3.73 -10.35
CA ALA A 94 -9.78 4.04 -10.93
C ALA A 94 -9.27 2.98 -11.95
N PRO A 95 -10.03 2.70 -13.03
CA PRO A 95 -9.64 1.70 -14.02
C PRO A 95 -8.26 2.02 -14.61
N ARG A 96 -7.53 0.97 -14.98
CA ARG A 96 -6.14 1.11 -15.45
C ARG A 96 -6.01 2.06 -16.66
N SER A 97 -7.00 2.07 -17.55
CA SER A 97 -7.04 2.99 -18.70
C SER A 97 -7.10 4.46 -18.27
N GLU A 98 -7.83 4.79 -17.21
CA GLU A 98 -7.91 6.15 -16.67
C GLU A 98 -6.63 6.54 -15.93
N VAL A 99 -6.07 5.63 -15.14
CA VAL A 99 -4.83 5.84 -14.39
C VAL A 99 -3.62 6.05 -15.31
N ASP A 100 -3.53 5.26 -16.39
CA ASP A 100 -2.40 5.28 -17.31
C ASP A 100 -2.48 6.47 -18.30
N ASP A 101 -3.69 6.99 -18.61
CA ASP A 101 -3.87 8.18 -19.45
C ASP A 101 -3.70 9.50 -18.66
N PRO A 102 -2.77 10.40 -19.04
CA PRO A 102 -2.50 11.62 -18.27
C PRO A 102 -3.70 12.57 -18.11
N ARG A 103 -4.56 12.69 -19.12
CA ARG A 103 -5.72 13.60 -19.06
C ARG A 103 -6.78 13.04 -18.11
N SER A 104 -7.09 11.77 -18.25
CA SER A 104 -8.08 11.08 -17.42
C SER A 104 -7.59 10.95 -15.98
N ARG A 105 -6.28 10.68 -15.77
CA ARG A 105 -5.65 10.69 -14.44
C ARG A 105 -5.79 12.05 -13.75
N LYS A 106 -5.59 13.17 -14.45
CA LYS A 106 -5.78 14.50 -13.87
C LYS A 106 -7.20 14.70 -13.35
N ALA A 107 -8.20 14.23 -14.10
CA ALA A 107 -9.60 14.29 -13.66
C ALA A 107 -9.84 13.41 -12.43
N LEU A 108 -9.29 12.19 -12.42
CA LEU A 108 -9.34 11.30 -11.25
C LEU A 108 -8.73 11.94 -10.00
N VAL A 109 -7.54 12.53 -10.14
CA VAL A 109 -6.85 13.22 -9.04
C VAL A 109 -7.70 14.34 -8.45
N ALA A 110 -8.33 15.16 -9.30
CA ALA A 110 -9.22 16.23 -8.84
C ALA A 110 -10.47 15.70 -8.10
N ARG A 111 -11.09 14.63 -8.59
CA ARG A 111 -12.24 13.98 -7.92
C ARG A 111 -11.85 13.41 -6.55
N VAL A 112 -10.72 12.74 -6.47
CA VAL A 112 -10.21 12.17 -5.22
C VAL A 112 -9.84 13.26 -4.23
N ALA A 113 -9.11 14.30 -4.66
CA ALA A 113 -8.72 15.41 -3.80
C ALA A 113 -9.95 16.10 -3.21
N SER A 114 -10.94 16.46 -4.05
CA SER A 114 -12.17 17.12 -3.58
C SER A 114 -12.98 16.24 -2.61
N SER A 115 -13.08 14.93 -2.87
CA SER A 115 -13.84 14.01 -2.02
C SER A 115 -13.15 13.69 -0.70
N GLY A 116 -11.81 13.74 -0.67
CA GLY A 116 -10.99 13.34 0.47
C GLY A 116 -10.66 14.45 1.46
N SER A 117 -11.08 15.69 1.20
CA SER A 117 -10.74 16.85 2.05
C SER A 117 -11.14 16.64 3.51
N GLY A 118 -10.17 16.83 4.42
CA GLY A 118 -10.37 16.64 5.87
C GLY A 118 -10.58 15.18 6.32
N GLY A 119 -10.38 14.20 5.45
CA GLY A 119 -10.62 12.78 5.73
C GLY A 119 -9.40 11.89 5.47
N LEU A 120 -9.66 10.73 4.88
CA LEU A 120 -8.67 9.73 4.53
C LEU A 120 -8.86 9.27 3.07
N VAL A 121 -7.77 9.09 2.34
CA VAL A 121 -7.74 8.52 1.00
C VAL A 121 -6.90 7.24 1.04
N VAL A 122 -7.49 6.10 0.67
CA VAL A 122 -6.79 4.82 0.58
C VAL A 122 -6.62 4.45 -0.89
N LEU A 123 -5.36 4.39 -1.35
CA LEU A 123 -5.02 4.04 -2.72
C LEU A 123 -4.64 2.55 -2.82
N GLY A 124 -5.36 1.82 -3.68
CA GLY A 124 -5.13 0.42 -4.00
C GLY A 124 -4.71 0.18 -5.45
N LEU A 125 -3.81 1.01 -5.99
CA LEU A 125 -3.39 0.98 -7.41
C LEU A 125 -2.05 0.26 -7.64
N GLY A 126 -1.35 -0.08 -6.56
CA GLY A 126 -0.04 -0.73 -6.60
C GLY A 126 1.11 0.24 -6.89
N ALA A 127 2.29 -0.15 -6.44
CA ALA A 127 3.50 0.65 -6.57
C ALA A 127 4.15 0.51 -7.96
N PRO A 128 4.77 1.58 -8.52
CA PRO A 128 4.90 2.93 -7.94
C PRO A 128 3.75 3.88 -8.29
N LYS A 129 2.66 3.40 -8.92
CA LYS A 129 1.60 4.26 -9.48
C LYS A 129 0.84 5.00 -8.40
N GLN A 130 0.45 4.29 -7.34
CA GLN A 130 -0.26 4.88 -6.20
C GLN A 130 0.56 5.98 -5.52
N GLU A 131 1.89 5.81 -5.39
CA GLU A 131 2.71 6.84 -4.74
C GLU A 131 2.84 8.10 -5.62
N ARG A 132 2.93 7.94 -6.96
CA ARG A 132 2.85 9.08 -7.89
C ARG A 132 1.51 9.81 -7.80
N ILE A 133 0.41 9.06 -7.81
CA ILE A 133 -0.94 9.63 -7.70
C ILE A 133 -1.15 10.30 -6.33
N ALA A 134 -0.63 9.73 -5.24
CA ALA A 134 -0.68 10.37 -3.93
C ALA A 134 0.01 11.73 -3.94
N HIS A 135 1.16 11.84 -4.61
CA HIS A 135 1.88 13.10 -4.75
C HIS A 135 1.10 14.11 -5.62
N GLU A 136 0.47 13.66 -6.70
CA GLU A 136 -0.40 14.50 -7.53
C GLU A 136 -1.61 15.02 -6.74
N ILE A 137 -2.30 14.16 -5.97
CA ILE A 137 -3.42 14.52 -5.09
C ILE A 137 -3.00 15.55 -4.03
N ARG A 138 -1.81 15.38 -3.42
CA ARG A 138 -1.25 16.35 -2.47
C ARG A 138 -1.06 17.74 -3.10
N GLY A 139 -0.70 17.79 -4.38
CA GLY A 139 -0.50 19.05 -5.12
C GLY A 139 -1.77 19.85 -5.37
N GLU A 140 -2.95 19.22 -5.38
CA GLU A 140 -4.25 19.89 -5.57
C GLU A 140 -4.73 20.65 -4.31
N GLY A 141 -3.99 20.60 -3.20
CA GLY A 141 -4.24 21.43 -2.00
C GLY A 141 -5.46 21.04 -1.16
N GLY A 142 -6.17 19.96 -1.52
CA GLY A 142 -7.47 19.60 -0.96
C GLY A 142 -7.61 18.22 -0.33
N ALA A 143 -6.54 17.47 -0.08
CA ALA A 143 -6.68 16.09 0.42
C ALA A 143 -6.48 15.97 1.94
N GLY A 144 -7.22 15.04 2.56
CA GLY A 144 -6.90 14.49 3.87
C GLY A 144 -5.65 13.61 3.86
N GLN A 145 -5.52 12.72 4.85
CA GLN A 145 -4.39 11.79 4.90
C GLN A 145 -4.45 10.81 3.71
N ILE A 146 -3.32 10.52 3.05
CA ILE A 146 -3.28 9.63 1.88
C ILE A 146 -2.45 8.39 2.22
N LEU A 147 -3.04 7.21 2.10
CA LEU A 147 -2.40 5.93 2.39
C LEU A 147 -2.30 5.06 1.13
N CYS A 148 -1.07 4.70 0.77
CA CYS A 148 -0.76 3.80 -0.34
C CYS A 148 -0.75 2.35 0.14
N LEU A 149 -1.90 1.65 0.10
CA LEU A 149 -2.06 0.33 0.73
C LEU A 149 -2.16 -0.84 -0.28
N GLY A 150 -2.07 -0.57 -1.59
CA GLY A 150 -2.00 -1.60 -2.62
C GLY A 150 -3.14 -2.62 -2.53
N MET A 151 -2.82 -3.89 -2.27
CA MET A 151 -3.82 -4.98 -2.24
C MET A 151 -4.69 -5.01 -0.99
N ALA A 152 -4.55 -4.07 -0.05
CA ALA A 152 -5.29 -4.07 1.21
C ALA A 152 -6.82 -4.15 1.02
N ILE A 153 -7.38 -3.43 0.04
CA ILE A 153 -8.82 -3.47 -0.30
C ILE A 153 -9.24 -4.90 -0.68
N ASN A 154 -8.47 -5.59 -1.52
CA ASN A 154 -8.78 -6.94 -1.97
C ASN A 154 -8.70 -7.98 -0.83
N PHE A 155 -7.76 -7.82 0.12
CA PHE A 155 -7.70 -8.65 1.32
C PHE A 155 -8.88 -8.39 2.26
N SER A 156 -9.20 -7.11 2.49
CA SER A 156 -10.29 -6.67 3.37
C SER A 156 -11.67 -7.10 2.86
N ALA A 157 -11.84 -7.18 1.54
CA ALA A 157 -13.04 -7.70 0.89
C ALA A 157 -13.17 -9.23 0.97
N GLY A 158 -12.16 -9.94 1.48
CA GLY A 158 -12.15 -11.41 1.51
C GLY A 158 -11.97 -12.09 0.13
N ARG A 159 -11.72 -11.33 -0.93
CA ARG A 159 -11.52 -11.86 -2.30
C ARG A 159 -10.21 -12.62 -2.41
N ILE A 160 -9.17 -12.18 -1.69
CA ILE A 160 -7.89 -12.89 -1.60
C ILE A 160 -7.74 -13.45 -0.20
N ARG A 161 -7.62 -14.77 -0.11
CA ARG A 161 -7.34 -15.44 1.16
C ARG A 161 -5.94 -15.10 1.64
N ARG A 162 -5.84 -14.42 2.76
CA ARG A 162 -4.55 -14.15 3.42
C ARG A 162 -3.98 -15.44 4.02
N SER A 163 -2.66 -15.48 4.22
CA SER A 163 -2.02 -16.64 4.86
C SER A 163 -2.52 -16.84 6.29
N PRO A 164 -2.52 -18.08 6.82
CA PRO A 164 -2.84 -18.34 8.23
C PRO A 164 -2.05 -17.45 9.21
N VAL A 165 -2.66 -17.09 10.34
CA VAL A 165 -2.07 -16.18 11.35
C VAL A 165 -0.71 -16.66 11.83
N TRP A 166 -0.52 -17.97 12.04
CA TRP A 166 0.77 -18.52 12.46
C TRP A 166 1.87 -18.27 11.41
N MET A 167 1.55 -18.34 10.11
CA MET A 167 2.51 -18.03 9.04
C MET A 167 2.81 -16.53 8.97
N GLN A 168 1.81 -15.68 9.21
CA GLN A 168 2.01 -14.25 9.30
C GLN A 168 2.96 -13.90 10.44
N ARG A 169 2.78 -14.49 11.62
CA ARG A 169 3.65 -14.30 12.80
C ARG A 169 5.04 -14.89 12.62
N ALA A 170 5.17 -16.03 11.93
CA ALA A 170 6.44 -16.69 11.66
C ALA A 170 7.26 -16.04 10.52
N GLY A 171 6.76 -14.97 9.90
CA GLY A 171 7.46 -14.36 8.77
C GLY A 171 7.34 -15.10 7.44
N MET A 172 6.39 -16.03 7.33
CA MET A 172 6.22 -16.95 6.19
C MET A 172 5.07 -16.58 5.24
N GLU A 173 4.44 -15.43 5.41
CA GLU A 173 3.34 -14.97 4.54
C GLU A 173 3.76 -14.92 3.05
N TRP A 174 5.02 -14.54 2.76
CA TRP A 174 5.55 -14.55 1.40
C TRP A 174 5.59 -15.95 0.78
N ALA A 175 5.90 -16.98 1.57
CA ALA A 175 5.97 -18.36 1.10
C ALA A 175 4.56 -18.91 0.79
N HIS A 176 3.58 -18.62 1.64
CA HIS A 176 2.18 -18.91 1.34
C HIS A 176 1.74 -18.26 0.03
N ARG A 177 2.04 -16.97 -0.17
CA ARG A 177 1.69 -16.26 -1.40
C ARG A 177 2.35 -16.86 -2.65
N ILE A 178 3.63 -17.26 -2.57
CA ILE A 178 4.30 -17.98 -3.65
C ILE A 178 3.54 -19.27 -3.99
N ILE A 179 3.13 -20.05 -3.00
CA ILE A 179 2.40 -21.30 -3.24
C ILE A 179 1.04 -21.03 -3.90
N THR A 180 0.36 -19.94 -3.51
CA THR A 180 -0.93 -19.56 -4.10
C THR A 180 -0.80 -19.04 -5.54
N GLU A 181 0.24 -18.26 -5.86
CA GLU A 181 0.41 -17.63 -7.17
C GLU A 181 1.86 -17.74 -7.70
N PRO A 182 2.39 -18.96 -7.91
CA PRO A 182 3.81 -19.18 -8.15
C PRO A 182 4.31 -18.51 -9.42
N ARG A 183 3.53 -18.61 -10.52
CA ARG A 183 3.89 -18.03 -11.82
C ARG A 183 4.04 -16.51 -11.77
N ARG A 184 3.27 -15.83 -10.91
CA ARG A 184 3.31 -14.37 -10.79
C ARG A 184 4.35 -13.91 -9.77
N LEU A 185 4.42 -14.58 -8.62
CA LEU A 185 5.16 -14.07 -7.47
C LEU A 185 6.59 -14.58 -7.37
N LEU A 186 6.91 -15.80 -7.84
CA LEU A 186 8.30 -16.28 -7.88
C LEU A 186 9.24 -15.35 -8.66
N PRO A 187 8.97 -15.02 -9.95
CA PRO A 187 9.87 -14.15 -10.71
C PRO A 187 9.96 -12.76 -10.08
N ARG A 188 8.86 -12.27 -9.51
CA ARG A 188 8.83 -10.98 -8.79
C ARG A 188 9.74 -11.01 -7.58
N TYR A 189 9.64 -12.03 -6.71
CA TYR A 189 10.47 -12.11 -5.51
C TYR A 189 11.94 -12.33 -5.84
N ALA A 190 12.26 -13.16 -6.83
CA ALA A 190 13.64 -13.34 -7.29
C ALA A 190 14.24 -12.01 -7.77
N ARG A 191 13.49 -11.25 -8.56
CA ARG A 191 13.91 -9.92 -9.03
C ARG A 191 14.02 -8.92 -7.88
N ASP A 192 13.05 -8.86 -6.97
CA ASP A 192 13.08 -7.92 -5.86
C ASP A 192 14.27 -8.23 -4.90
N ALA A 193 14.67 -9.51 -4.79
CA ALA A 193 15.82 -9.94 -4.00
C ALA A 193 17.17 -9.42 -4.53
N THR A 194 17.33 -9.24 -5.86
CA THR A 194 18.58 -8.72 -6.44
C THR A 194 18.90 -7.30 -5.99
N ALA A 195 17.87 -6.51 -5.67
CA ALA A 195 18.01 -5.17 -5.10
C ALA A 195 18.04 -5.21 -3.56
N PHE A 196 17.26 -6.09 -2.95
CA PHE A 196 17.14 -6.14 -1.49
C PHE A 196 18.41 -6.66 -0.83
N ILE A 197 19.01 -7.75 -1.32
CA ILE A 197 20.18 -8.38 -0.68
C ILE A 197 21.36 -7.39 -0.57
N PRO A 198 21.81 -6.71 -1.65
CA PRO A 198 22.89 -5.72 -1.54
C PRO A 198 22.55 -4.59 -0.55
N THR A 199 21.31 -4.09 -0.61
CA THR A 199 20.85 -3.02 0.30
C THR A 199 20.89 -3.47 1.76
N PHE A 200 20.46 -4.71 2.03
CA PHE A 200 20.52 -5.31 3.36
C PHE A 200 21.97 -5.40 3.83
N VAL A 201 22.88 -5.90 2.99
CA VAL A 201 24.31 -6.02 3.30
C VAL A 201 24.97 -4.67 3.57
N GLU A 202 24.79 -3.70 2.68
CA GLU A 202 25.33 -2.33 2.75
C GLU A 202 24.89 -1.62 4.03
N ASN A 203 23.62 -1.80 4.44
CA ASN A 203 23.01 -1.11 5.56
C ASN A 203 22.96 -1.95 6.85
N GLY A 204 23.77 -3.02 6.95
CA GLY A 204 24.04 -3.72 8.21
C GLY A 204 23.97 -5.26 8.17
N GLY A 205 23.68 -5.87 7.02
CA GLY A 205 23.36 -7.29 6.89
C GLY A 205 24.52 -8.28 7.02
N LEU A 206 25.75 -7.86 6.69
CA LEU A 206 26.94 -8.72 6.75
C LEU A 206 28.17 -8.04 7.40
N LYS A 207 27.99 -6.96 8.15
CA LYS A 207 29.06 -6.52 9.07
C LYS A 207 28.95 -7.33 10.37
N LYS A 208 29.58 -8.50 10.35
CA LYS A 208 30.19 -9.15 11.51
C LYS A 208 31.63 -9.44 11.15
#